data_AF-A0A0R0KSG4-F1
#
_entry.id   AF-A0A0R0KSG4-F1
#
_cell.length_a   1.000
_cell.length_b   1.000
_cell.length_c   1.000
_cell.angle_alpha   90.00
_cell.angle_beta   90.00
_cell.angle_gamma   90.00
#
_symmetry.space_group_name_H-M   'P 1'
#
loop_
_entity.id
_entity.type
_entity.pdbx_description
1 polymer ?
#
loop_
_entity_poly.entity_id
_entity_poly.type
_entity_poly.pdbx_seq_one_letter_code
_entity_poly.pdbx_strand_id
1 'polypeptide(L)'
;MLQSYLPGNPKEEHPGSGGCKQEEGNNRNMFGGFDPRFLAEASNVKVGITKKLQSHAGDQIIKKKNPRPEKKEEVVEEKEIRKRKHLKGEHEGCGECEEKTRTHYYLRREWHEHKGQQDGKEESRERYKERGEGSNVLEESLCTLKLHENIADPSHADIFNPRAGRLRAINSLTLPVLKLLRLSAQLVKLYKSDIYVPHWSMNANSVASVTHMTNR
;
A
#
# COMPACT_ATOMS: atom_id res chain seq x y z
N MET A 1 -17.03 -5.20 -10.27
CA MET A 1 -16.33 -4.13 -9.50
C MET A 1 -16.69 -2.82 -10.16
N LEU A 2 -17.27 -1.85 -9.45
CA LEU A 2 -17.55 -0.52 -10.02
C LEU A 2 -16.26 0.30 -10.02
N GLN A 3 -15.90 0.86 -11.17
CA GLN A 3 -14.77 1.78 -11.28
C GLN A 3 -15.27 3.21 -11.08
N SER A 4 -14.70 3.92 -10.12
CA SER A 4 -15.06 5.30 -9.79
C SER A 4 -13.90 6.24 -10.16
N TYR A 5 -14.16 7.19 -11.05
CA TYR A 5 -13.17 8.15 -11.51
C TYR A 5 -13.28 9.44 -10.71
N LEU A 6 -12.17 9.90 -10.10
CA LEU A 6 -12.16 11.20 -9.40
C LEU A 6 -12.20 12.34 -10.44
N PRO A 7 -11.13 12.59 -11.24
CA PRO A 7 -11.24 13.35 -12.47
C PRO A 7 -11.31 12.44 -13.71
N GLY A 8 -11.69 13.03 -14.85
CA GLY A 8 -11.71 12.35 -16.15
C GLY A 8 -12.98 11.52 -16.37
N ASN A 9 -13.57 11.65 -17.55
CA ASN A 9 -14.74 10.90 -17.96
C ASN A 9 -14.28 9.73 -18.87
N PRO A 10 -14.80 8.52 -18.65
CA PRO A 10 -14.60 7.43 -19.59
C PRO A 10 -15.10 7.81 -20.97
N LYS A 11 -14.26 7.56 -21.98
CA LYS A 11 -14.74 7.40 -23.35
C LYS A 11 -15.50 6.07 -23.42
N GLU A 12 -16.51 5.99 -24.28
CA GLU A 12 -17.21 4.74 -24.55
C GLU A 12 -16.20 3.63 -24.85
N GLU A 13 -16.19 2.60 -24.01
CA GLU A 13 -15.40 1.41 -24.25
C GLU A 13 -16.14 0.56 -25.29
N HIS A 14 -15.48 0.27 -26.42
CA HIS A 14 -15.98 -0.76 -27.33
C HIS A 14 -16.10 -2.08 -26.55
N PRO A 15 -17.23 -2.80 -26.65
CA PRO A 15 -17.48 -3.94 -25.78
C PRO A 15 -16.43 -5.02 -26.05
N GLY A 16 -15.60 -5.29 -25.05
CA GLY A 16 -14.92 -6.56 -24.95
C GLY A 16 -15.97 -7.68 -24.98
N SER A 17 -15.76 -8.65 -25.86
CA SER A 17 -16.65 -9.79 -26.07
C SER A 17 -17.03 -10.45 -24.73
N GLY A 18 -18.31 -10.31 -24.30
CA GLY A 18 -18.88 -11.14 -23.23
C GLY A 18 -19.56 -10.47 -22.03
N GLY A 19 -19.83 -9.16 -22.02
CA GLY A 19 -20.53 -8.48 -20.90
C GLY A 19 -21.85 -7.83 -21.30
N CYS A 20 -22.89 -7.93 -20.45
CA CYS A 20 -24.18 -7.24 -20.62
C CYS A 20 -23.98 -5.79 -21.04
N LYS A 21 -24.78 -5.33 -22.03
CA LYS A 21 -24.89 -3.92 -22.42
C LYS A 21 -24.97 -3.08 -21.14
N GLN A 22 -23.90 -2.37 -20.79
CA GLN A 22 -24.04 -1.23 -19.91
C GLN A 22 -24.92 -0.25 -20.68
N GLU A 23 -26.10 0.04 -20.12
CA GLU A 23 -26.92 1.16 -20.56
C GLU A 23 -26.02 2.38 -20.77
N GLU A 24 -26.35 3.22 -21.77
CA GLU A 24 -25.75 4.54 -22.01
C GLU A 24 -25.98 5.48 -20.79
N GLY A 25 -25.45 5.10 -19.64
CA GLY A 25 -25.47 5.84 -18.40
C GLY A 25 -24.29 6.79 -18.45
N ASN A 26 -24.60 8.06 -18.70
CA ASN A 26 -23.70 9.21 -18.65
C ASN A 26 -22.41 8.94 -17.86
N ASN A 27 -21.36 8.52 -18.58
CA ASN A 27 -20.08 8.09 -18.02
C ASN A 27 -19.32 9.31 -17.49
N ARG A 28 -19.77 9.81 -16.34
CA ARG A 28 -19.19 10.97 -15.67
C ARG A 28 -18.25 10.52 -14.55
N ASN A 29 -17.29 11.36 -14.26
CA ASN A 29 -16.53 11.27 -13.03
C ASN A 29 -17.44 11.41 -11.78
N MET A 30 -16.89 11.09 -10.62
CA MET A 30 -17.61 11.09 -9.33
C MET A 30 -18.22 12.46 -9.01
N PHE A 31 -17.61 13.56 -9.43
CA PHE A 31 -18.17 14.90 -9.21
C PHE A 31 -19.41 15.16 -10.07
N GLY A 32 -19.53 14.50 -11.22
CA GLY A 32 -20.65 14.64 -12.16
C GLY A 32 -22.00 14.16 -11.62
N GLY A 33 -22.02 13.46 -10.48
CA GLY A 33 -23.23 13.02 -9.77
C GLY A 33 -23.76 14.02 -8.73
N PHE A 34 -23.03 15.10 -8.43
CA PHE A 34 -23.41 16.08 -7.41
C PHE A 34 -23.89 17.41 -8.04
N ASP A 35 -24.69 18.19 -7.31
CA ASP A 35 -25.04 19.56 -7.73
C ASP A 35 -23.79 20.48 -7.62
N PRO A 36 -23.49 21.29 -8.65
CA PRO A 36 -22.29 22.13 -8.65
C PRO A 36 -22.29 23.22 -7.57
N ARG A 37 -23.46 23.68 -7.09
CA ARG A 37 -23.60 24.64 -5.98
C ARG A 37 -23.35 23.94 -4.66
N PHE A 38 -23.91 22.74 -4.47
CA PHE A 38 -23.64 21.93 -3.29
C PHE A 38 -22.14 21.62 -3.14
N LEU A 39 -21.48 21.19 -4.23
CA LEU A 39 -20.03 20.98 -4.22
C LEU A 39 -19.26 22.26 -3.89
N ALA A 40 -19.72 23.41 -4.38
CA ALA A 40 -19.04 24.68 -4.22
C ALA A 40 -19.07 25.12 -2.75
N GLU A 41 -20.23 24.95 -2.11
CA GLU A 41 -20.43 25.18 -0.70
C GLU A 41 -19.60 24.21 0.15
N ALA A 42 -19.70 22.91 -0.10
CA ALA A 42 -19.01 21.88 0.68
C ALA A 42 -17.48 21.96 0.60
N SER A 43 -16.93 22.38 -0.55
CA SER A 43 -15.48 22.51 -0.75
C SER A 43 -14.96 23.94 -0.58
N ASN A 44 -15.82 24.90 -0.25
CA ASN A 44 -15.50 26.33 -0.12
C ASN A 44 -14.76 26.89 -1.37
N VAL A 45 -15.30 26.59 -2.56
CA VAL A 45 -14.76 27.08 -3.85
C VAL A 45 -15.86 27.73 -4.69
N LYS A 46 -15.48 28.53 -5.69
CA LYS A 46 -16.46 29.11 -6.63
C LYS A 46 -17.13 28.01 -7.47
N VAL A 47 -18.42 28.17 -7.76
CA VAL A 47 -19.20 27.27 -8.66
C VAL A 47 -18.53 27.06 -10.03
N GLY A 48 -17.81 28.07 -10.53
CA GLY A 48 -17.02 27.91 -11.77
C GLY A 48 -15.91 26.85 -11.69
N ILE A 49 -15.37 26.59 -10.50
CA ILE A 49 -14.35 25.56 -10.26
C ILE A 49 -15.00 24.18 -10.19
N THR A 50 -16.16 24.04 -9.53
CA THR A 50 -16.87 22.76 -9.44
C THR A 50 -17.35 22.30 -10.82
N LYS A 51 -17.85 23.20 -11.65
CA LYS A 51 -18.17 22.90 -13.06
C LYS A 51 -16.95 22.42 -13.86
N LYS A 52 -15.75 22.93 -13.54
CA LYS A 52 -14.51 22.42 -14.15
C LYS A 52 -14.12 21.04 -13.62
N LEU A 53 -14.35 20.75 -12.35
CA LEU A 53 -14.12 19.41 -11.76
C LEU A 53 -15.06 18.36 -12.35
N GLN A 54 -16.31 18.74 -12.59
CA GLN A 54 -17.31 17.92 -13.28
C GLN A 54 -17.02 17.72 -14.77
N SER A 55 -15.91 18.28 -15.26
CA SER A 55 -15.46 18.32 -16.67
C SER A 55 -16.20 17.34 -17.57
N HIS A 56 -17.01 17.85 -18.49
CA HIS A 56 -17.74 17.05 -19.47
C HIS A 56 -16.87 16.50 -20.61
N ALA A 57 -15.62 16.98 -20.75
CA ALA A 57 -14.79 16.75 -21.94
C ALA A 57 -13.37 16.24 -21.63
N GLY A 58 -13.07 15.88 -20.39
CA GLY A 58 -11.75 15.38 -20.00
C GLY A 58 -11.65 13.87 -20.16
N ASP A 59 -10.64 13.38 -20.87
CA ASP A 59 -10.31 11.96 -20.94
C ASP A 59 -9.73 11.44 -19.60
N GLN A 60 -9.77 10.12 -19.38
CA GLN A 60 -9.11 9.48 -18.23
C GLN A 60 -7.57 9.63 -18.27
N ILE A 61 -6.98 9.58 -19.47
CA ILE A 61 -5.53 9.72 -19.70
C ILE A 61 -5.29 11.03 -20.45
N ILE A 62 -4.69 12.03 -19.79
CA ILE A 62 -4.50 13.37 -20.35
C ILE A 62 -3.00 13.65 -20.53
N LYS A 63 -2.62 14.15 -21.72
CA LYS A 63 -1.26 14.65 -21.97
C LYS A 63 -1.03 15.95 -21.18
N LYS A 64 -0.04 15.95 -20.28
CA LYS A 64 0.37 17.14 -19.54
C LYS A 64 1.09 18.11 -20.47
N LYS A 65 0.53 19.30 -20.70
CA LYS A 65 1.09 20.31 -21.62
C LYS A 65 2.50 20.77 -21.24
N ASN A 66 2.75 20.97 -19.94
CA ASN A 66 4.05 21.34 -19.41
C ASN A 66 4.43 20.34 -18.32
N PRO A 67 5.28 19.34 -18.62
CA PRO A 67 5.77 18.38 -17.63
C PRO A 67 6.70 19.09 -16.64
N ARG A 68 6.10 19.73 -15.62
CA ARG A 68 6.87 20.18 -14.45
C ARG A 68 7.41 18.92 -13.76
N PRO A 69 8.70 18.90 -13.35
CA PRO A 69 9.20 17.85 -12.48
C PRO A 69 8.27 17.80 -11.26
N GLU A 70 7.64 16.65 -11.05
CA GLU A 70 6.95 16.40 -9.81
C GLU A 70 7.99 16.53 -8.70
N LYS A 71 7.61 17.08 -7.54
CA LYS A 71 8.43 17.19 -6.32
C LYS A 71 8.76 15.81 -5.72
N LYS A 72 9.22 14.86 -6.54
CA LYS A 72 9.72 13.56 -6.12
C LYS A 72 10.97 13.73 -5.26
N GLU A 73 11.73 14.81 -5.49
CA GLU A 73 12.93 15.12 -4.71
C GLU A 73 12.61 15.72 -3.33
N GLU A 74 11.56 16.53 -3.17
CA GLU A 74 11.32 17.19 -1.87
C GLU A 74 10.89 16.20 -0.77
N VAL A 75 10.16 15.13 -1.12
CA VAL A 75 9.81 14.06 -0.16
C VAL A 75 11.00 13.14 0.13
N VAL A 76 11.91 12.95 -0.82
CA VAL A 76 13.11 12.14 -0.64
C VAL A 76 14.13 12.91 0.20
N GLU A 77 14.28 14.21 -0.03
CA GLU A 77 15.19 15.09 0.71
C GLU A 77 14.72 15.26 2.17
N GLU A 78 13.43 15.43 2.43
CA GLU A 78 12.91 15.51 3.81
C GLU A 78 13.11 14.18 4.57
N LYS A 79 12.97 13.03 3.90
CA LYS A 79 13.25 11.70 4.47
C LYS A 79 14.75 11.46 4.70
N GLU A 80 15.61 11.87 3.77
CA GLU A 80 17.07 11.83 3.92
C GLU A 80 17.54 12.73 5.06
N ILE A 81 17.00 13.95 5.19
CA ILE A 81 17.33 14.89 6.26
C ILE A 81 16.88 14.34 7.62
N ARG A 82 15.70 13.71 7.73
CA ARG A 82 15.28 13.04 8.98
C ARG A 82 16.19 11.86 9.35
N LYS A 83 16.58 11.04 8.37
CA LYS A 83 17.55 9.95 8.60
C LYS A 83 18.92 10.46 9.01
N ARG A 84 19.43 11.51 8.35
CA ARG A 84 20.70 12.15 8.72
C ARG A 84 20.65 12.80 10.10
N LYS A 85 19.50 13.36 10.51
CA LYS A 85 19.31 13.90 11.87
C LYS A 85 19.28 12.79 12.93
N HIS A 86 18.72 11.61 12.65
CA HIS A 86 18.83 10.46 13.54
C HIS A 86 20.28 9.93 13.61
N LEU A 87 20.95 9.76 12.47
CA LEU A 87 22.32 9.22 12.43
C LEU A 87 23.42 10.18 12.93
N LYS A 88 23.20 11.50 12.88
CA LYS A 88 24.15 12.49 13.46
C LYS A 88 23.85 12.86 14.91
N GLY A 89 22.70 12.44 15.46
CA GLY A 89 22.31 12.73 16.84
C GLY A 89 22.85 11.73 17.88
N GLU A 90 23.48 10.64 17.46
CA GLU A 90 23.81 9.50 18.34
C GLU A 90 25.31 9.36 18.67
N HIS A 91 26.13 10.41 18.53
CA HIS A 91 27.58 10.28 18.82
C HIS A 91 28.21 11.33 19.74
N GLU A 92 27.42 12.05 20.53
CA GLU A 92 27.95 12.87 21.63
C GLU A 92 27.14 12.62 22.91
N GLY A 93 27.74 11.85 23.83
CA GLY A 93 27.42 11.92 25.25
C GLY A 93 26.19 11.16 25.72
N CYS A 94 26.37 9.89 26.08
CA CYS A 94 26.27 9.42 27.46
C CYS A 94 26.40 7.89 27.44
N GLY A 95 27.44 7.36 28.09
CA GLY A 95 27.70 5.92 28.24
C GLY A 95 26.72 5.20 29.15
N GLU A 96 25.43 5.56 29.13
CA GLU A 96 24.43 5.16 30.12
C GLU A 96 23.18 4.50 29.48
N CYS A 97 23.25 4.20 28.17
CA CYS A 97 22.12 3.64 27.41
C CYS A 97 22.05 2.10 27.42
N GLU A 98 23.12 1.39 27.76
CA GLU A 98 23.06 -0.08 27.95
C GLU A 98 22.65 -0.49 29.37
N GLU A 99 22.77 0.41 30.35
CA GLU A 99 22.39 0.12 31.73
C GLU A 99 20.88 0.28 31.95
N LYS A 100 20.25 1.24 31.25
CA LYS A 100 18.80 1.55 31.34
C LYS A 100 17.89 0.43 30.82
N THR A 101 18.27 -0.31 29.79
CA THR A 101 17.51 -1.48 29.33
C THR A 101 17.60 -2.64 30.31
N ARG A 102 18.75 -2.78 30.99
CA ARG A 102 18.96 -3.79 32.05
C ARG A 102 18.15 -3.46 33.30
N THR A 103 18.14 -2.20 33.75
CA THR A 103 17.30 -1.77 34.89
C THR A 103 15.82 -1.90 34.58
N HIS A 104 15.39 -1.59 33.35
CA HIS A 104 14.00 -1.76 32.94
C HIS A 104 13.58 -3.24 32.97
N TYR A 105 14.47 -4.17 32.63
CA TYR A 105 14.22 -5.61 32.74
C TYR A 105 14.15 -6.09 34.20
N TYR A 106 15.03 -5.60 35.08
CA TYR A 106 15.03 -5.95 36.50
C TYR A 106 13.82 -5.37 37.24
N LEU A 107 13.51 -4.08 37.06
CA LEU A 107 12.34 -3.45 37.67
C LEU A 107 11.06 -4.15 37.21
N ARG A 108 10.89 -4.44 35.91
CA ARG A 108 9.71 -5.17 35.42
C ARG A 108 9.56 -6.54 36.08
N ARG A 109 10.66 -7.21 36.44
CA ARG A 109 10.62 -8.52 37.09
C ARG A 109 10.24 -8.42 38.57
N GLU A 110 10.76 -7.43 39.30
CA GLU A 110 10.32 -7.13 40.68
C GLU A 110 8.84 -6.73 40.73
N TRP A 111 8.37 -5.89 39.80
CA TRP A 111 6.95 -5.51 39.72
C TRP A 111 6.04 -6.72 39.47
N HIS A 112 6.50 -7.73 38.71
CA HIS A 112 5.75 -8.97 38.48
C HIS A 112 5.82 -9.96 39.65
N GLU A 113 6.92 -10.00 40.42
CA GLU A 113 7.03 -10.86 41.61
C GLU A 113 6.27 -10.28 42.82
N HIS A 114 6.25 -8.96 43.00
CA HIS A 114 5.53 -8.33 44.11
C HIS A 114 4.00 -8.31 43.93
N LYS A 115 3.49 -8.29 42.69
CA LYS A 115 2.04 -8.36 42.43
C LYS A 115 1.46 -9.77 42.60
N GLY A 116 2.29 -10.80 42.79
CA GLY A 116 1.84 -12.19 42.91
C GLY A 116 1.32 -12.61 44.29
N GLN A 117 1.41 -11.77 45.32
CA GLN A 117 1.14 -12.20 46.72
C GLN A 117 0.10 -11.38 47.48
N GLN A 118 -0.45 -10.31 46.92
CA GLN A 118 -1.43 -9.49 47.65
C GLN A 118 -2.66 -9.16 46.81
N ASP A 119 -3.79 -9.49 47.43
CA ASP A 119 -5.12 -8.94 47.21
C ASP A 119 -5.91 -9.36 45.97
N GLY A 120 -6.46 -10.57 46.12
CA GLY A 120 -7.68 -11.02 45.45
C GLY A 120 -8.96 -10.32 45.92
N LYS A 121 -9.07 -8.99 45.79
CA LYS A 121 -10.37 -8.29 45.94
C LYS A 121 -10.68 -7.17 44.92
N GLU A 122 -9.83 -6.92 43.91
CA GLU A 122 -10.07 -5.82 42.95
C GLU A 122 -10.07 -6.22 41.45
N GLU A 123 -10.10 -7.54 41.16
CA GLU A 123 -9.91 -8.10 39.82
C GLU A 123 -10.99 -7.82 38.76
N SER A 124 -12.12 -7.20 39.11
CA SER A 124 -13.24 -7.02 38.17
C SER A 124 -13.37 -5.64 37.53
N ARG A 125 -12.60 -4.63 37.96
CA ARG A 125 -12.80 -3.23 37.48
C ARG A 125 -11.63 -2.61 36.70
N GLU A 126 -10.45 -3.21 36.71
CA GLU A 126 -9.30 -2.73 35.91
C GLU A 126 -9.30 -3.27 34.47
N ARG A 127 -10.07 -4.33 34.18
CA ARG A 127 -10.10 -4.97 32.85
C ARG A 127 -10.74 -4.14 31.74
N TYR A 128 -11.31 -2.97 32.05
CA TYR A 128 -11.97 -2.09 31.09
C TYR A 128 -11.23 -0.78 30.77
N LYS A 129 -10.06 -0.51 31.38
CA LYS A 129 -9.33 0.75 31.15
C LYS A 129 -8.03 0.65 30.35
N GLU A 130 -7.48 -0.54 30.12
CA GLU A 130 -6.26 -0.71 29.29
C GLU A 130 -6.53 -0.79 27.76
N ARG A 131 -7.76 -0.57 27.30
CA ARG A 131 -8.08 -0.59 25.86
C ARG A 131 -8.19 0.79 25.21
N GLY A 132 -7.78 1.84 25.95
CA GLY A 132 -7.90 3.25 25.55
C GLY A 132 -6.68 3.86 24.83
N GLU A 133 -5.55 3.16 24.75
CA GLU A 133 -4.36 3.59 24.02
C GLU A 133 -4.19 2.76 22.74
N GLY A 134 -4.96 3.09 21.70
CA GLY A 134 -4.95 2.31 20.45
C GLY A 134 -5.16 3.11 19.17
N SER A 135 -5.43 4.42 19.25
CA SER A 135 -5.69 5.23 18.06
C SER A 135 -4.43 5.45 17.20
N ASN A 136 -3.26 5.56 17.82
CA ASN A 136 -2.05 5.97 17.12
C ASN A 136 -1.26 4.77 16.53
N VAL A 137 -1.43 3.57 17.11
CA VAL A 137 -0.74 2.36 16.62
C VAL A 137 -1.29 1.91 15.26
N LEU A 138 -2.57 2.18 14.96
CA LEU A 138 -3.19 1.82 13.69
C LEU A 138 -2.97 2.87 12.60
N GLU A 139 -2.98 4.16 12.92
CA GLU A 139 -2.79 5.22 11.92
C GLU A 139 -1.36 5.23 11.37
N GLU A 140 -0.34 5.05 12.22
CA GLU A 140 1.06 4.99 11.79
C GLU A 140 1.36 3.72 10.99
N SER A 141 0.82 2.59 11.43
CA SER A 141 1.05 1.30 10.78
C SER A 141 0.36 1.17 9.42
N LEU A 142 -0.81 1.80 9.22
CA LEU A 142 -1.52 1.79 7.94
C LEU A 142 -0.97 2.80 6.92
N CYS A 143 -0.61 4.01 7.36
CA CYS A 143 -0.12 5.07 6.47
C CYS A 143 1.28 4.79 5.90
N THR A 144 2.06 3.92 6.55
CA THR A 144 3.41 3.53 6.12
C THR A 144 3.46 2.16 5.44
N LEU A 145 2.30 1.53 5.20
CA LEU A 145 2.23 0.22 4.53
C LEU A 145 2.92 0.26 3.17
N LYS A 146 3.77 -0.75 2.94
CA LYS A 146 4.33 -0.99 1.61
C LYS A 146 3.22 -1.48 0.69
N LEU A 147 2.95 -0.72 -0.36
CA LEU A 147 1.88 -1.01 -1.34
C LEU A 147 2.38 -1.63 -2.65
N HIS A 148 3.69 -1.60 -2.88
CA HIS A 148 4.29 -2.14 -4.09
C HIS A 148 5.58 -2.90 -3.78
N GLU A 149 5.92 -3.85 -4.65
CA GLU A 149 7.19 -4.56 -4.60
C GLU A 149 7.68 -4.83 -6.02
N ASN A 150 8.99 -4.68 -6.25
CA ASN A 150 9.59 -4.93 -7.55
C ASN A 150 9.89 -6.42 -7.75
N ILE A 151 9.04 -7.12 -8.49
CA ILE A 151 9.24 -8.52 -8.88
C ILE A 151 10.29 -8.72 -9.97
N ALA A 152 10.66 -7.67 -10.70
CA ALA A 152 11.57 -7.78 -11.84
C ALA A 152 13.04 -7.86 -11.42
N ASP A 153 13.37 -7.65 -10.14
CA ASP A 153 14.74 -7.73 -9.64
C ASP A 153 15.26 -9.18 -9.58
N PRO A 154 16.35 -9.54 -10.29
CA PRO A 154 16.91 -10.88 -10.23
C PRO A 154 17.53 -11.25 -8.88
N SER A 155 17.96 -10.26 -8.08
CA SER A 155 18.57 -10.51 -6.76
C SER A 155 17.58 -11.05 -5.73
N HIS A 156 16.28 -10.85 -5.98
CA HIS A 156 15.19 -11.32 -5.14
C HIS A 156 14.52 -12.60 -5.66
N ALA A 157 15.13 -13.34 -6.60
CA ALA A 157 14.52 -14.57 -7.11
C ALA A 157 14.41 -15.65 -6.01
N ASP A 158 13.24 -16.29 -5.89
CA ASP A 158 13.06 -17.42 -4.95
C ASP A 158 13.62 -18.72 -5.53
N ILE A 159 13.49 -18.89 -6.86
CA ILE A 159 14.13 -19.97 -7.61
C ILE A 159 14.93 -19.33 -8.73
N PHE A 160 16.22 -19.66 -8.78
CA PHE A 160 17.13 -19.19 -9.81
C PHE A 160 17.88 -20.36 -10.42
N ASN A 161 17.76 -20.50 -11.73
CA ASN A 161 18.55 -21.42 -12.52
C ASN A 161 19.25 -20.62 -13.63
N PRO A 162 20.59 -20.53 -13.62
CA PRO A 162 21.32 -19.73 -14.60
C PRO A 162 21.14 -20.21 -16.05
N ARG A 163 20.66 -21.44 -16.26
CA ARG A 163 20.36 -21.99 -17.59
C ARG A 163 18.89 -21.93 -17.94
N ALA A 164 17.98 -22.06 -16.97
CA ALA A 164 16.55 -22.18 -17.24
C ALA A 164 15.74 -20.89 -17.02
N GLY A 165 16.24 -19.98 -16.18
CA GLY A 165 15.56 -18.73 -15.84
C GLY A 165 15.36 -18.56 -14.35
N ARG A 166 14.36 -17.76 -13.98
CA ARG A 166 14.08 -17.39 -12.60
C ARG A 166 12.59 -17.22 -12.31
N LEU A 167 12.26 -17.37 -11.04
CA LEU A 167 10.92 -17.25 -10.50
C LEU A 167 10.95 -16.44 -9.21
N ARG A 168 10.02 -15.50 -9.09
CA ARG A 168 9.77 -14.74 -7.87
C ARG A 168 8.28 -14.77 -7.57
N ALA A 169 7.91 -15.21 -6.38
CA ALA A 169 6.57 -15.19 -5.83
C ALA A 169 6.43 -14.06 -4.79
N ILE A 170 5.31 -13.36 -4.85
CA ILE A 170 4.90 -12.39 -3.84
C ILE A 170 3.60 -12.85 -3.21
N ASN A 171 3.60 -12.89 -1.88
CA ASN A 171 2.47 -13.24 -1.04
C ASN A 171 2.42 -12.33 0.19
N SER A 172 1.58 -12.65 1.16
CA SER A 172 1.43 -11.87 2.40
C SER A 172 2.67 -11.79 3.28
N LEU A 173 3.69 -12.65 3.07
CA LEU A 173 4.96 -12.59 3.79
C LEU A 173 5.89 -11.53 3.22
N THR A 174 5.92 -11.38 1.88
CA THR A 174 6.79 -10.41 1.20
C THR A 174 6.14 -9.04 1.06
N LEU A 175 4.82 -8.97 0.91
CA LEU A 175 4.06 -7.73 0.80
C LEU A 175 2.81 -7.81 1.70
N PRO A 176 2.87 -7.34 2.95
CA PRO A 176 1.82 -7.57 3.96
C PRO A 176 0.41 -7.14 3.55
N VAL A 177 0.27 -6.09 2.74
CA VAL A 177 -1.04 -5.63 2.23
C VAL A 177 -1.77 -6.71 1.43
N LEU A 178 -1.05 -7.67 0.82
CA LEU A 178 -1.65 -8.78 0.10
C LEU A 178 -2.47 -9.71 1.00
N LYS A 179 -2.22 -9.74 2.32
CA LYS A 179 -3.07 -10.45 3.28
C LYS A 179 -4.49 -9.88 3.29
N LEU A 180 -4.61 -8.56 3.22
CA LEU A 180 -5.90 -7.86 3.18
C LEU A 180 -6.58 -8.04 1.81
N LEU A 181 -5.81 -7.94 0.73
CA LEU A 181 -6.33 -8.08 -0.63
C LEU A 181 -6.66 -9.53 -1.02
N ARG A 182 -6.19 -10.51 -0.24
CA ARG A 182 -6.27 -11.96 -0.53
C ARG A 182 -5.72 -12.30 -1.92
N LEU A 183 -4.62 -11.66 -2.29
CA LEU A 183 -3.95 -11.83 -3.57
C LEU A 183 -2.53 -12.38 -3.37
N SER A 184 -1.99 -12.96 -4.44
CA SER A 184 -0.58 -13.29 -4.60
C SER A 184 -0.21 -13.09 -6.06
N ALA A 185 1.08 -12.89 -6.34
CA ALA A 185 1.58 -12.72 -7.70
C ALA A 185 2.85 -13.54 -7.89
N GLN A 186 3.12 -13.93 -9.13
CA GLN A 186 4.35 -14.62 -9.48
C GLN A 186 4.88 -14.11 -10.82
N LEU A 187 6.18 -13.83 -10.88
CA LEU A 187 6.89 -13.56 -12.11
C LEU A 187 7.78 -14.75 -12.44
N VAL A 188 7.61 -15.28 -13.65
CA VAL A 188 8.50 -16.30 -14.21
C VAL A 188 9.17 -15.72 -15.44
N LYS A 189 10.51 -15.75 -15.47
CA LYS A 189 11.32 -15.40 -16.64
C LYS A 189 12.11 -16.62 -17.05
N LEU A 190 11.72 -17.26 -18.15
CA LEU A 190 12.44 -18.39 -18.72
C LEU A 190 13.50 -17.91 -19.73
N TYR A 191 14.60 -18.64 -19.82
CA TYR A 191 15.59 -18.45 -20.88
C TYR A 191 15.20 -19.27 -22.13
N LYS A 192 15.98 -19.12 -23.22
CA LYS A 192 15.62 -19.67 -24.53
C LYS A 192 15.51 -21.20 -24.47
N SER A 193 14.35 -21.71 -24.89
CA SER A 193 14.05 -23.15 -24.98
C SER A 193 13.83 -23.88 -23.65
N ASP A 194 13.69 -23.16 -22.55
CA ASP A 194 13.35 -23.77 -21.27
C ASP A 194 11.85 -23.84 -21.04
N ILE A 195 11.47 -24.72 -20.12
CA ILE A 195 10.08 -24.99 -19.76
C ILE A 195 9.88 -24.74 -18.27
N TYR A 196 8.70 -24.22 -17.92
CA TYR A 196 8.25 -24.22 -16.54
C TYR A 196 7.52 -25.54 -16.27
N VAL A 197 7.90 -26.23 -15.18
CA VAL A 197 7.34 -27.54 -14.84
C VAL A 197 5.82 -27.42 -14.66
N PRO A 198 5.03 -28.37 -15.21
CA PRO A 198 3.59 -28.40 -14.98
C PRO A 198 3.27 -28.37 -13.48
N HIS A 199 2.36 -27.48 -13.07
CA HIS A 199 1.89 -27.37 -11.69
C HIS A 199 0.42 -26.96 -11.66
N TRP A 200 -0.25 -27.20 -10.54
CA TRP A 200 -1.59 -26.67 -10.27
C TRP A 200 -1.57 -25.89 -8.95
N SER A 201 -2.41 -24.86 -8.86
CA SER A 201 -2.62 -24.11 -7.62
C SER A 201 -3.63 -24.86 -6.74
N MET A 202 -3.29 -25.09 -5.47
CA MET A 202 -4.13 -25.87 -4.55
C MET A 202 -5.23 -25.04 -3.87
N ASN A 203 -5.05 -23.73 -3.75
CA ASN A 203 -5.88 -22.86 -2.90
C ASN A 203 -6.15 -21.47 -3.48
N ALA A 204 -5.82 -21.26 -4.76
CA ALA A 204 -6.02 -19.98 -5.42
C ALA A 204 -6.34 -20.15 -6.90
N ASN A 205 -7.17 -19.25 -7.43
CA ASN A 205 -7.32 -19.09 -8.87
C ASN A 205 -6.12 -18.33 -9.44
N SER A 206 -5.70 -18.66 -10.65
CA SER A 206 -4.56 -18.02 -11.32
C SER A 206 -4.99 -17.33 -12.61
N VAL A 207 -4.44 -16.14 -12.85
CA VAL A 207 -4.50 -15.45 -14.14
C VAL A 207 -3.07 -15.18 -14.58
N ALA A 208 -2.72 -15.55 -15.82
CA ALA A 208 -1.39 -15.36 -16.38
C ALA A 208 -1.43 -14.32 -17.51
N SER A 209 -0.43 -13.46 -17.57
CA SER A 209 -0.21 -12.52 -18.69
C SER A 209 1.24 -12.59 -19.15
N VAL A 210 1.44 -12.54 -20.46
CA VAL A 210 2.77 -12.53 -21.08
C VAL A 210 3.17 -11.09 -21.34
N THR A 211 4.23 -10.61 -20.67
CA THR A 211 4.70 -9.23 -20.82
C THR A 211 5.75 -9.07 -21.90
N HIS A 212 6.59 -10.10 -22.11
CA HIS A 212 7.66 -10.11 -23.09
C HIS A 212 7.74 -11.50 -23.71
N MET A 213 7.87 -11.56 -25.02
CA MET A 213 8.14 -12.80 -25.75
C MET A 213 9.24 -12.54 -26.76
N THR A 214 10.28 -13.35 -26.73
CA THR A 214 11.30 -13.36 -27.79
C THR A 214 10.90 -14.42 -28.81
N ASN A 215 10.73 -14.01 -30.07
CA ASN A 215 10.46 -14.96 -31.16
C ASN A 215 11.70 -15.85 -31.40
N ARG A 216 11.47 -17.11 -31.78
CA ARG A 216 12.52 -18.12 -31.96
C ARG A 216 13.24 -17.96 -33.29
#